data_AF-D6ZCC5-F1
#
_entry.id   AF-D6ZCC5-F1
#
_cell.length_a   1.000
_cell.length_b   1.000
_cell.length_c   1.000
_cell.angle_alpha   90.00
_cell.angle_beta   90.00
_cell.angle_gamma   90.00
#
_symmetry.space_group_name_H-M   'P 1'
#
loop_
_entity.id
_entity.type
_entity.pdbx_description
1 polymer ?
#
loop_
_entity_poly.entity_id
_entity_poly.type
_entity_poly.pdbx_seq_one_letter_code
_entity_poly.pdbx_strand_id
1 'polypeptide(L)'
;MLSLRLAGSLVATLACGFGPFLVAPDALAAPAGRNNDHDCDAFEANDDAIQGDLDTIDNVVAGYYTYWVGNSYFGNEQYPDFDPDDMNTILATTSSLSARADNLKKGMQTNGAKLALERLANDSRMVHDTALKVQSGEYRDRQLGFAKDVLGRSENNYHNAHSLACNGDIVDPQH
;
A
#
# COMPACT_ATOMS: atom_id res chain seq x y z
N MET A 1 -54.31 42.64 -12.28
CA MET A 1 -53.22 41.98 -13.03
C MET A 1 -52.65 40.89 -12.14
N LEU A 2 -52.74 39.63 -12.57
CA LEU A 2 -52.09 38.49 -11.94
C LEU A 2 -50.62 38.45 -12.39
N SER A 3 -49.67 38.27 -11.47
CA SER A 3 -48.38 37.66 -11.77
C SER A 3 -48.00 36.72 -10.64
N LEU A 4 -47.72 35.49 -11.03
CA LEU A 4 -47.44 34.32 -10.21
C LEU A 4 -46.00 33.89 -10.51
N ARG A 5 -45.20 33.64 -9.46
CA ARG A 5 -44.09 32.66 -9.31
C ARG A 5 -43.33 33.04 -8.01
N LEU A 6 -43.54 32.39 -6.87
CA LEU A 6 -42.98 31.08 -6.43
C LEU A 6 -41.47 30.99 -6.73
N ALA A 7 -40.55 30.65 -5.81
CA ALA A 7 -40.69 29.96 -4.53
C ALA A 7 -39.37 30.00 -3.73
N GLY A 8 -39.46 29.74 -2.42
CA GLY A 8 -38.51 28.92 -1.64
C GLY A 8 -37.29 29.65 -1.06
N SER A 9 -37.35 30.10 0.20
CA SER A 9 -37.04 29.33 1.42
C SER A 9 -35.56 28.94 1.55
N LEU A 10 -34.82 29.61 2.43
CA LEU A 10 -33.96 28.93 3.38
C LEU A 10 -33.77 29.75 4.66
N VAL A 11 -33.98 29.06 5.76
CA VAL A 11 -34.01 29.52 7.15
C VAL A 11 -32.61 29.42 7.77
N ALA A 12 -32.36 30.29 8.76
CA ALA A 12 -31.36 30.20 9.82
C ALA A 12 -29.89 30.45 9.45
N THR A 13 -29.50 31.72 9.43
CA THR A 13 -28.13 32.14 9.75
C THR A 13 -27.95 32.33 11.26
N LEU A 14 -26.90 31.65 11.72
CA LEU A 14 -26.27 31.65 13.04
C LEU A 14 -26.32 32.97 13.81
N ALA A 15 -26.71 32.89 15.09
CA ALA A 15 -26.22 33.79 16.14
C ALA A 15 -26.43 33.16 17.53
N CYS A 16 -25.57 32.23 17.92
CA CYS A 16 -25.36 31.92 19.34
C CYS A 16 -24.10 32.65 19.78
N GLY A 17 -24.29 33.82 20.38
CA GLY A 17 -23.26 34.53 21.13
C GLY A 17 -23.28 34.09 22.60
N PHE A 18 -22.16 33.52 23.06
CA PHE A 18 -21.68 33.44 24.45
C PHE A 18 -20.14 33.41 24.31
N GLY A 19 -19.39 34.46 24.61
CA GLY A 19 -19.02 34.93 25.95
C GLY A 19 -17.48 34.79 26.11
N PRO A 20 -16.71 35.79 26.60
CA PRO A 20 -15.23 35.79 26.54
C PRO A 20 -14.59 35.52 27.91
N PHE A 21 -14.01 34.34 28.20
CA PHE A 21 -13.22 34.13 29.44
C PHE A 21 -12.18 32.99 29.32
N LEU A 22 -10.88 33.39 29.41
CA LEU A 22 -9.73 32.78 30.12
C LEU A 22 -9.06 31.45 29.67
N VAL A 23 -7.72 31.56 29.41
CA VAL A 23 -6.58 30.81 30.01
C VAL A 23 -6.56 29.27 29.78
N ALA A 24 -5.53 28.58 29.27
CA ALA A 24 -4.20 28.87 28.71
C ALA A 24 -3.76 27.57 27.95
N PRO A 25 -2.46 27.20 27.83
CA PRO A 25 -1.78 27.01 26.56
C PRO A 25 -1.38 25.54 26.33
N ASP A 26 -2.17 24.77 25.59
CA ASP A 26 -1.79 23.39 25.21
C ASP A 26 -2.27 22.99 23.80
N ALA A 27 -2.50 23.95 22.92
CA ALA A 27 -2.82 23.69 21.51
C ALA A 27 -1.58 23.54 20.60
N LEU A 28 -0.43 23.19 21.19
CA LEU A 28 0.80 22.81 20.48
C LEU A 28 1.11 21.32 20.70
N ALA A 29 0.08 20.49 20.81
CA ALA A 29 0.16 19.14 20.30
C ALA A 29 -0.08 19.22 18.78
N ALA A 30 0.87 18.70 18.00
CA ALA A 30 0.76 18.60 16.55
C ALA A 30 -0.64 18.10 16.12
N PRO A 31 -1.17 18.50 14.94
CA PRO A 31 -2.28 17.76 14.36
C PRO A 31 -1.74 16.42 13.84
N ALA A 32 -1.33 15.54 14.76
CA ALA A 32 -1.28 14.11 14.52
C ALA A 32 -2.73 13.64 14.59
N GLY A 33 -3.22 13.02 13.52
CA GLY A 33 -4.58 12.49 13.50
C GLY A 33 -5.60 13.50 13.02
N ARG A 34 -5.60 13.74 11.71
CA ARG A 34 -6.91 13.70 11.04
C ARG A 34 -7.24 12.21 10.95
N ASN A 35 -7.95 11.70 11.95
CA ASN A 35 -8.53 10.36 11.92
C ASN A 35 -9.25 10.20 10.59
N ASN A 36 -8.65 9.45 9.68
CA ASN A 36 -9.19 9.25 8.35
C ASN A 36 -9.85 7.88 8.32
N ASP A 37 -10.83 7.73 9.23
CA ASP A 37 -11.48 6.46 9.57
C ASP A 37 -12.02 5.75 8.32
N HIS A 38 -12.50 6.51 7.33
CA HIS A 38 -12.89 5.96 6.03
C HIS A 38 -11.76 5.23 5.30
N ASP A 39 -10.59 5.87 5.19
CA ASP A 39 -9.43 5.28 4.50
C ASP A 39 -8.85 4.13 5.33
N CYS A 40 -8.84 4.27 6.66
CA CYS A 40 -8.39 3.22 7.58
C CYS A 40 -9.28 1.98 7.50
N ASP A 41 -10.60 2.11 7.59
CA ASP A 41 -11.56 1.00 7.50
C ASP A 41 -11.44 0.27 6.15
N ALA A 42 -11.26 1.03 5.06
CA ALA A 42 -11.06 0.46 3.73
C ALA A 42 -9.73 -0.32 3.64
N PHE A 43 -8.69 0.15 4.33
CA PHE A 43 -7.39 -0.51 4.40
C PHE A 43 -7.43 -1.77 5.26
N GLU A 44 -7.98 -1.69 6.48
CA GLU A 44 -8.14 -2.81 7.41
C GLU A 44 -8.99 -3.94 6.83
N ALA A 45 -10.00 -3.62 6.03
CA ALA A 45 -10.80 -4.62 5.31
C ALA A 45 -10.00 -5.45 4.28
N ASN A 46 -8.78 -5.01 3.91
CA ASN A 46 -7.89 -5.70 2.98
C ASN A 46 -6.59 -6.17 3.63
N ASP A 47 -6.40 -5.94 4.94
CA ASP A 47 -5.10 -6.09 5.60
C ASP A 47 -4.58 -7.52 5.54
N ASP A 48 -5.38 -8.47 6.05
CA ASP A 48 -5.06 -9.91 6.02
C ASP A 48 -4.74 -10.41 4.60
N ALA A 49 -5.43 -9.88 3.59
CA ALA A 49 -5.26 -10.33 2.22
C ALA A 49 -3.98 -9.77 1.57
N ILE A 50 -3.66 -8.49 1.80
CA ILE A 50 -2.45 -7.88 1.25
C ILE A 50 -1.22 -8.39 1.99
N GLN A 51 -1.27 -8.47 3.33
CA GLN A 51 -0.19 -9.04 4.13
C GLN A 51 0.01 -10.53 3.80
N GLY A 52 -1.07 -11.30 3.64
CA GLY A 52 -0.99 -12.70 3.21
C GLY A 52 -0.38 -12.88 1.82
N ASP A 53 -0.70 -12.00 0.87
CA ASP A 53 -0.07 -12.00 -0.46
C ASP A 53 1.44 -11.66 -0.35
N LEU A 54 1.83 -10.66 0.46
CA LEU A 54 3.24 -10.30 0.69
C LEU A 54 4.04 -11.44 1.34
N ASP A 55 3.51 -12.01 2.43
CA ASP A 55 4.13 -13.11 3.17
C ASP A 55 4.28 -14.35 2.28
N THR A 56 3.29 -14.64 1.44
CA THR A 56 3.35 -15.78 0.50
C THR A 56 4.50 -15.59 -0.49
N ILE A 57 4.64 -14.38 -1.06
CA ILE A 57 5.73 -14.12 -2.02
C ILE A 57 7.09 -14.14 -1.31
N ASP A 58 7.22 -13.54 -0.12
CA ASP A 58 8.49 -13.55 0.64
C ASP A 58 8.88 -14.97 1.05
N ASN A 59 7.95 -15.80 1.54
CA ASN A 59 8.25 -17.18 1.91
C ASN A 59 8.81 -17.99 0.73
N VAL A 60 8.21 -17.86 -0.46
CA VAL A 60 8.71 -18.52 -1.67
C VAL A 60 10.08 -17.96 -2.04
N VAL A 61 10.20 -16.63 -2.22
CA VAL A 61 11.45 -15.99 -2.68
C VAL A 61 12.60 -16.16 -1.68
N ALA A 62 12.34 -16.10 -0.37
CA ALA A 62 13.32 -16.31 0.69
C ALA A 62 13.83 -17.75 0.74
N GLY A 63 12.98 -18.74 0.47
CA GLY A 63 13.39 -20.13 0.26
C GLY A 63 14.49 -20.22 -0.80
N TYR A 64 14.22 -19.68 -1.99
CA TYR A 64 15.18 -19.69 -3.10
C TYR A 64 16.43 -18.85 -2.85
N TYR A 65 16.29 -17.67 -2.25
CA TYR A 65 17.43 -16.81 -1.91
C TYR A 65 18.39 -17.50 -0.93
N THR A 66 17.85 -18.19 0.09
CA THR A 66 18.65 -18.91 1.08
C THR A 66 19.41 -20.08 0.45
N TYR A 67 18.76 -20.83 -0.44
CA TYR A 67 19.42 -21.88 -1.23
C TYR A 67 20.50 -21.32 -2.16
N TRP A 68 20.24 -20.19 -2.84
CA TRP A 68 21.19 -19.57 -3.76
C TRP A 68 22.40 -18.95 -3.06
N VAL A 69 22.19 -18.13 -2.03
CA VAL A 69 23.29 -17.50 -1.27
C VAL A 69 24.07 -18.55 -0.49
N GLY A 70 23.39 -19.51 0.16
CA GLY A 70 24.02 -20.60 0.90
C GLY A 70 24.94 -21.46 0.04
N ASN A 71 24.53 -21.78 -1.19
CA ASN A 71 25.31 -22.62 -2.11
C ASN A 71 26.29 -21.84 -3.00
N SER A 72 26.16 -20.52 -3.10
CA SER A 72 27.14 -19.67 -3.83
C SER A 72 28.54 -19.67 -3.21
N TYR A 73 28.66 -19.98 -1.90
CA TYR A 73 29.93 -20.10 -1.19
C TYR A 73 30.71 -21.39 -1.53
N PHE A 74 30.05 -22.43 -2.05
CA PHE A 74 30.64 -23.78 -2.16
C PHE A 74 30.97 -24.23 -3.59
N GLY A 75 30.62 -23.44 -4.61
CA GLY A 75 31.09 -23.63 -5.98
C GLY A 75 30.43 -24.79 -6.73
N ASN A 76 29.85 -24.47 -7.88
CA ASN A 76 29.39 -25.42 -8.92
C ASN A 76 28.33 -26.46 -8.57
N GLU A 77 27.55 -26.29 -7.49
CA GLU A 77 26.36 -27.12 -7.33
C GLU A 77 25.30 -26.71 -8.36
N GLN A 78 24.82 -27.70 -9.12
CA GLN A 78 23.63 -27.57 -9.96
C GLN A 78 22.50 -27.09 -9.06
N TYR A 79 22.06 -25.86 -9.29
CA TYR A 79 20.88 -25.32 -8.61
C TYR A 79 19.72 -26.28 -8.91
N PRO A 80 18.95 -26.73 -7.91
CA PRO A 80 17.70 -27.40 -8.20
C PRO A 80 16.86 -26.49 -9.08
N ASP A 81 16.29 -27.04 -10.15
CA ASP A 81 15.37 -26.30 -11.02
C ASP A 81 14.26 -25.67 -10.16
N PHE A 82 13.89 -24.43 -10.45
CA PHE A 82 12.81 -23.74 -9.76
C PHE A 82 11.52 -24.58 -9.82
N ASP A 83 10.86 -24.78 -8.69
CA ASP A 83 9.61 -25.54 -8.64
C ASP A 83 8.54 -24.79 -9.47
N PRO A 84 7.97 -25.40 -10.52
CA PRO A 84 6.91 -24.78 -11.30
C PRO A 84 5.72 -24.32 -10.46
N ASP A 85 5.40 -25.01 -9.35
CA ASP A 85 4.30 -24.65 -8.46
C ASP A 85 4.60 -23.38 -7.66
N ASP A 86 5.86 -23.20 -7.23
CA ASP A 86 6.31 -21.96 -6.60
C ASP A 86 6.26 -20.79 -7.60
N MET A 87 6.58 -21.04 -8.87
CA MET A 87 6.57 -20.00 -9.90
C MET A 87 5.14 -19.54 -10.18
N ASN A 88 4.23 -20.50 -10.30
CA ASN A 88 2.80 -20.22 -10.44
C ASN A 88 2.25 -19.48 -9.22
N THR A 89 2.74 -19.80 -8.02
CA THR A 89 2.39 -19.09 -6.78
C THR A 89 2.86 -17.64 -6.82
N ILE A 90 4.11 -17.36 -7.19
CA ILE A 90 4.62 -15.99 -7.35
C ILE A 90 3.79 -15.22 -8.38
N LEU A 91 3.55 -15.81 -9.56
CA LEU A 91 2.81 -15.17 -10.65
C LEU A 91 1.37 -14.84 -10.24
N ALA A 92 0.66 -15.78 -9.63
CA ALA A 92 -0.72 -15.59 -9.18
C ALA A 92 -0.78 -14.52 -8.07
N THR A 93 0.10 -14.61 -7.08
CA THR A 93 0.08 -13.73 -5.90
C THR A 93 0.48 -12.31 -6.25
N THR A 94 1.52 -12.11 -7.07
CA THR A 94 1.92 -10.75 -7.52
C THR A 94 0.86 -10.10 -8.42
N SER A 95 0.15 -10.88 -9.23
CA SER A 95 -0.99 -10.38 -10.01
C SER A 95 -2.12 -9.92 -9.09
N SER A 96 -2.51 -10.76 -8.14
CA SER A 96 -3.51 -10.44 -7.09
C SER A 96 -3.14 -9.19 -6.30
N LEU A 97 -1.92 -9.13 -5.76
CA LEU A 97 -1.42 -8.03 -4.95
C LEU A 97 -1.47 -6.70 -5.70
N SER A 98 -1.02 -6.67 -6.95
CA SER A 98 -1.05 -5.45 -7.76
C SER A 98 -2.48 -4.97 -8.03
N ALA A 99 -3.40 -5.90 -8.32
CA ALA A 99 -4.81 -5.59 -8.56
C ALA A 99 -5.51 -5.10 -7.29
N ARG A 100 -5.22 -5.71 -6.13
CA ARG A 100 -5.75 -5.25 -4.82
C ARG A 100 -5.23 -3.86 -4.49
N ALA A 101 -3.92 -3.62 -4.63
CA ALA A 101 -3.33 -2.31 -4.37
C ALA A 101 -3.94 -1.23 -5.28
N ASP A 102 -4.14 -1.51 -6.57
CA ASP A 102 -4.82 -0.59 -7.49
C ASP A 102 -6.28 -0.34 -7.11
N ASN A 103 -7.00 -1.37 -6.67
CA ASN A 103 -8.39 -1.24 -6.26
C ASN A 103 -8.52 -0.40 -4.99
N LEU A 104 -7.70 -0.70 -3.98
CA LEU A 104 -7.64 0.04 -2.74
C LEU A 104 -7.28 1.50 -3.00
N LYS A 105 -6.29 1.76 -3.87
CA LYS A 105 -5.88 3.11 -4.29
C LYS A 105 -7.04 3.95 -4.82
N LYS A 106 -7.98 3.36 -5.56
CA LYS A 106 -9.15 4.09 -6.11
C LYS A 106 -10.11 4.57 -5.02
N GLY A 107 -10.18 3.85 -3.90
CA GLY A 107 -11.04 4.18 -2.77
C GLY A 107 -10.44 5.19 -1.79
N MET A 108 -9.11 5.36 -1.77
CA MET A 108 -8.43 6.24 -0.82
C MET A 108 -8.72 7.71 -1.07
N GLN A 109 -8.71 8.51 0.01
CA GLN A 109 -8.72 9.98 -0.05
C GLN A 109 -7.32 10.56 0.15
N THR A 110 -6.52 9.95 1.05
CA THR A 110 -5.16 10.36 1.41
C THR A 110 -4.17 10.25 0.24
N ASN A 111 -3.44 11.32 -0.07
CA ASN A 111 -2.52 11.34 -1.21
C ASN A 111 -1.26 10.52 -0.96
N GLY A 112 -0.71 10.57 0.26
CA GLY A 112 0.43 9.74 0.64
C GLY A 112 0.09 8.25 0.59
N ALA A 113 -1.08 7.85 1.06
CA ALA A 113 -1.54 6.46 0.97
C ALA A 113 -1.71 6.01 -0.49
N LYS A 114 -2.28 6.86 -1.37
CA LYS A 114 -2.38 6.57 -2.82
C LYS A 114 -1.01 6.33 -3.46
N LEU A 115 -0.05 7.19 -3.16
CA LEU A 115 1.31 7.08 -3.71
C LEU A 115 2.02 5.81 -3.21
N ALA A 116 1.85 5.50 -1.92
CA ALA A 116 2.42 4.30 -1.33
C ALA A 116 1.79 3.02 -1.93
N LEU A 117 0.47 2.97 -2.12
CA LEU A 117 -0.23 1.88 -2.82
C LEU A 117 0.18 1.75 -4.29
N GLU A 118 0.41 2.88 -4.97
CA GLU A 118 0.92 2.86 -6.35
C GLU A 118 2.32 2.26 -6.43
N ARG A 119 3.20 2.59 -5.48
CA ARG A 119 4.53 1.98 -5.38
C ARG A 119 4.45 0.49 -5.10
N LEU A 120 3.60 0.08 -4.16
CA LEU A 120 3.31 -1.34 -3.90
C LEU A 120 2.85 -2.08 -5.17
N ALA A 121 1.90 -1.51 -5.91
CA ALA A 121 1.41 -2.10 -7.15
C ALA A 121 2.52 -2.22 -8.21
N ASN A 122 3.37 -1.20 -8.35
CA ASN A 122 4.49 -1.19 -9.29
C ASN A 122 5.58 -2.20 -8.90
N ASP A 123 5.95 -2.26 -7.62
CA ASP A 123 6.91 -3.24 -7.10
C ASP A 123 6.38 -4.67 -7.36
N SER A 124 5.09 -4.93 -7.10
CA SER A 124 4.45 -6.22 -7.39
C SER A 124 4.48 -6.59 -8.88
N ARG A 125 4.18 -5.64 -9.78
CA ARG A 125 4.26 -5.86 -11.23
C ARG A 125 5.70 -6.14 -11.69
N MET A 126 6.69 -5.51 -11.07
CA MET A 126 8.09 -5.76 -11.39
C MET A 126 8.54 -7.16 -10.96
N VAL A 127 8.08 -7.66 -9.80
CA VAL A 127 8.30 -9.06 -9.39
C VAL A 127 7.59 -10.00 -10.36
N HIS A 128 6.35 -9.69 -10.75
CA HIS A 128 5.58 -10.48 -11.72
C HIS A 128 6.30 -10.58 -13.08
N ASP A 129 6.76 -9.46 -13.64
CA ASP A 129 7.49 -9.43 -14.91
C ASP A 129 8.81 -10.22 -14.82
N THR A 130 9.52 -10.10 -13.69
CA THR A 130 10.73 -10.89 -13.43
C THR A 130 10.43 -12.38 -13.41
N ALA A 131 9.35 -12.79 -12.73
CA ALA A 131 8.89 -14.18 -12.67
C ALA A 131 8.52 -14.72 -14.07
N LEU A 132 7.80 -13.94 -14.89
CA LEU A 132 7.48 -14.32 -16.28
C LEU A 132 8.74 -14.53 -17.13
N LYS A 133 9.75 -13.66 -16.98
CA LYS A 133 11.01 -13.78 -17.71
C LYS A 133 11.85 -14.98 -17.26
N VAL A 134 11.76 -15.35 -15.99
CA VAL A 134 12.37 -16.60 -15.50
C VAL A 134 11.62 -17.81 -16.07
N GLN A 135 10.28 -17.80 -16.02
CA GLN A 135 9.45 -18.88 -16.58
C GLN A 135 9.67 -19.09 -18.09
N SER A 136 9.93 -18.01 -18.84
CA SER A 136 10.22 -18.09 -20.28
C SER A 136 11.66 -18.51 -20.61
N GLY A 137 12.54 -18.60 -19.60
CA GLY A 137 13.97 -18.86 -19.77
C GLY A 137 14.78 -17.65 -20.26
N GLU A 138 14.17 -16.46 -20.35
CA GLU A 138 14.88 -15.21 -20.67
C GLU A 138 15.84 -14.84 -19.52
N TYR A 139 15.37 -15.01 -18.28
CA TYR A 139 16.14 -14.79 -17.06
C TYR A 139 16.49 -16.12 -16.38
N ARG A 140 17.60 -16.11 -15.64
CA ARG A 140 17.98 -17.19 -14.73
C ARG A 140 17.27 -17.00 -13.39
N ASP A 141 16.96 -18.09 -12.72
CA ASP A 141 16.25 -18.12 -11.43
C ASP A 141 16.87 -17.21 -10.38
N ARG A 142 18.21 -17.07 -10.35
CA ARG A 142 18.93 -16.15 -9.44
C ARG A 142 18.48 -14.68 -9.55
N GLN A 143 17.87 -14.27 -10.67
CA GLN A 143 17.35 -12.92 -10.84
C GLN A 143 16.10 -12.67 -9.99
N LEU A 144 15.43 -13.72 -9.49
CA LEU A 144 14.44 -13.60 -8.41
C LEU A 144 15.08 -13.14 -7.08
N GLY A 145 16.40 -13.26 -6.91
CA GLY A 145 17.09 -12.65 -5.78
C GLY A 145 16.90 -11.13 -5.70
N PHE A 146 16.78 -10.45 -6.85
CA PHE A 146 16.43 -9.03 -6.88
C PHE A 146 14.98 -8.77 -6.45
N ALA A 147 14.08 -9.74 -6.61
CA ALA A 147 12.71 -9.61 -6.13
C ALA A 147 12.66 -9.51 -4.60
N LYS A 148 13.61 -10.09 -3.86
CA LYS A 148 13.67 -9.96 -2.39
C LYS A 148 13.81 -8.50 -1.93
N ASP A 149 14.74 -7.76 -2.54
CA ASP A 149 14.93 -6.34 -2.21
C ASP A 149 13.71 -5.50 -2.59
N VAL A 150 12.95 -5.95 -3.59
CA VAL A 150 11.71 -5.33 -4.04
C VAL A 150 10.58 -5.62 -3.06
N LEU A 151 10.47 -6.85 -2.55
CA LEU A 151 9.50 -7.25 -1.53
C LEU A 151 9.69 -6.48 -0.23
N GLY A 152 10.93 -6.33 0.24
CA GLY A 152 11.21 -5.48 1.40
C GLY A 152 10.79 -4.01 1.19
N ARG A 153 10.87 -3.48 -0.04
CA ARG A 153 10.31 -2.16 -0.34
C ARG A 153 8.78 -2.17 -0.41
N SER A 154 8.19 -3.23 -0.97
CA SER A 154 6.73 -3.43 -1.01
C SER A 154 6.13 -3.42 0.38
N GLU A 155 6.72 -4.16 1.34
CA GLU A 155 6.28 -4.18 2.74
C GLU A 155 6.37 -2.80 3.38
N ASN A 156 7.48 -2.08 3.16
CA ASN A 156 7.62 -0.71 3.65
C ASN A 156 6.59 0.24 3.02
N ASN A 157 6.33 0.11 1.72
CA ASN A 157 5.30 0.87 1.03
C ASN A 157 3.90 0.53 1.57
N TYR A 158 3.64 -0.74 1.88
CA TYR A 158 2.40 -1.19 2.49
C TYR A 158 2.19 -0.61 3.88
N HIS A 159 3.17 -0.75 4.78
CA HIS A 159 3.11 -0.17 6.13
C HIS A 159 2.98 1.36 6.10
N ASN A 160 3.68 2.03 5.19
CA ASN A 160 3.54 3.47 4.99
C ASN A 160 2.14 3.83 4.50
N ALA A 161 1.59 3.06 3.55
CA ALA A 161 0.23 3.28 3.06
C ALA A 161 -0.80 3.14 4.18
N HIS A 162 -0.67 2.11 5.03
CA HIS A 162 -1.52 1.89 6.19
C HIS A 162 -1.43 3.07 7.17
N SER A 163 -0.20 3.43 7.57
CA SER A 163 0.03 4.53 8.51
C SER A 163 -0.55 5.85 7.99
N LEU A 164 -0.41 6.14 6.69
CA LEU A 164 -0.94 7.36 6.08
C LEU A 164 -2.46 7.29 5.92
N ALA A 165 -3.01 6.12 5.58
CA ALA A 165 -4.46 5.92 5.49
C ALA A 165 -5.15 6.14 6.83
N CYS A 166 -4.56 5.70 7.96
CA CYS A 166 -5.19 5.84 9.27
C CYS A 166 -4.88 7.17 9.97
N ASN A 167 -3.66 7.69 9.83
CA ASN A 167 -3.22 8.90 10.55
C ASN A 167 -3.26 10.19 9.73
N GLY A 168 -3.52 10.07 8.42
CA GLY A 168 -3.47 11.17 7.46
C GLY A 168 -2.06 11.49 6.98
N ASP A 169 -1.96 12.36 5.98
CA ASP A 169 -0.67 12.88 5.49
C ASP A 169 0.00 13.73 6.59
N ILE A 170 1.30 13.54 6.80
CA ILE A 170 2.09 14.50 7.58
C ILE A 170 2.18 15.78 6.76
N VAL A 171 1.26 16.71 7.01
CA VAL A 171 1.33 18.05 6.42
C VAL A 171 2.46 18.78 7.12
N ASP A 172 3.53 19.08 6.39
CA ASP A 172 4.55 20.01 6.86
C ASP A 172 3.87 21.37 7.17
N PRO A 173 3.93 21.90 8.40
CA PRO A 173 3.22 23.13 8.77
C PRO A 173 3.73 24.40 8.07
N GLN A 174 4.71 24.32 7.18
CA GLN A 174 5.41 25.49 6.66
C GLN A 174 5.34 25.63 5.14
N HIS A 175 4.16 25.89 4.56
CA HIS A 175 3.97 26.68 3.32
C HIS A 175 2.64 27.45 3.39
#